data_AF-A0A956IFB0-F1
#
_entry.id   AF-A0A956IFB0-F1
#
_cell.length_a   1.000
_cell.length_b   1.000
_cell.length_c   1.000
_cell.angle_alpha   90.00
_cell.angle_beta   90.00
_cell.angle_gamma   90.00
#
_symmetry.space_group_name_H-M   'P 1'
#
loop_
_entity.id
_entity.type
_entity.pdbx_description
1 polymer ?
#
loop_
_entity_poly.entity_id
_entity_poly.type
_entity_poly.pdbx_seq_one_letter_code
_entity_poly.pdbx_strand_id
1 'polypeptide(L)'
;MHEALGARGDPIPLSSLTPMADSTPAPSSPGKPPTSETPTPAPPAPAWFRFGLLAVMLAGMLFWQSTTRTKPHPGIDYSDVYRLAENKKLKSVELRGQEIRGELTEATKVDGAKLTRFQSLMPPQGDPDLLPLLRKQQVRVSVASDEQPFALSLVMELLPWLLILGAWVWLSRRAQKALAGAGGSIGGLFGGRSSKRFDAVDEVDVTFDDVAGQANAKRDLLEVVEFLEQPERFQRLGGKVPRGVLLVGPPGTGKTLLAKSL
;
A
#
# COMPACT_ATOMS: atom_id res chain seq x y z
N MET A 1 78.67 60.40 -37.93
CA MET A 1 79.29 59.23 -37.29
C MET A 1 79.88 59.70 -35.98
N HIS A 2 79.37 59.16 -34.85
CA HIS A 2 79.84 59.35 -33.47
C HIS A 2 79.77 60.83 -32.97
N GLU A 3 79.39 61.17 -31.74
CA GLU A 3 79.68 60.53 -30.46
C GLU A 3 78.72 61.11 -29.39
N ALA A 4 78.55 60.36 -28.30
CA ALA A 4 77.55 60.57 -27.26
C ALA A 4 77.87 61.73 -26.30
N LEU A 5 76.90 62.62 -26.08
CA LEU A 5 76.71 63.43 -24.87
C LEU A 5 75.64 62.72 -24.02
N GLY A 6 75.65 62.66 -22.70
CA GLY A 6 76.26 63.56 -21.74
C GLY A 6 75.21 63.90 -20.68
N ALA A 7 75.43 63.39 -19.47
CA ALA A 7 75.10 63.99 -18.18
C ALA A 7 73.66 63.95 -17.61
N ARG A 8 73.69 63.93 -16.26
CA ARG A 8 72.71 64.37 -15.26
C ARG A 8 71.69 63.36 -14.77
N GLY A 9 71.96 62.85 -13.57
CA GLY A 9 70.93 62.45 -12.64
C GLY A 9 70.25 63.69 -12.03
N ASP A 10 68.97 63.50 -11.70
CA ASP A 10 68.23 64.20 -10.67
C ASP A 10 67.33 63.16 -9.96
N PRO A 11 67.10 63.29 -8.65
CA PRO A 11 66.48 62.27 -7.82
C PRO A 11 64.94 62.23 -7.97
N ILE A 12 64.38 61.04 -8.15
CA ILE A 12 62.92 60.83 -8.16
C ILE A 12 62.42 60.68 -6.70
N PRO A 13 61.35 61.40 -6.31
CA PRO A 13 60.93 61.50 -4.90
C PRO A 13 60.30 60.22 -4.33
N LEU A 14 60.68 59.92 -3.09
CA LEU A 14 60.05 58.95 -2.18
C LEU A 14 58.66 59.45 -1.76
N SER A 15 57.60 59.03 -2.45
CA SER A 15 56.22 59.16 -1.96
C SER A 15 55.24 58.22 -2.67
N SER A 16 55.26 56.95 -2.29
CA SER A 16 54.06 56.08 -2.27
C SER A 16 54.39 54.76 -1.58
N LEU A 17 54.51 54.83 -0.25
CA LEU A 17 54.38 53.66 0.61
C LEU A 17 52.89 53.27 0.66
N THR A 18 52.44 52.51 -0.34
CA THR A 18 51.30 51.60 -0.14
C THR A 18 51.86 50.29 0.39
N PRO A 19 51.35 49.78 1.53
CA PRO A 19 51.87 48.55 2.10
C PRO A 19 51.58 47.38 1.14
N MET A 20 52.64 46.65 0.81
CA MET A 20 52.58 45.30 0.24
C MET A 20 51.58 44.49 1.08
N ALA A 21 50.50 44.02 0.46
CA ALA A 21 49.64 43.03 1.06
C ALA A 21 50.47 41.76 1.24
N ASP A 22 50.69 41.41 2.50
CA ASP A 22 51.32 40.17 2.95
C ASP A 22 50.48 38.99 2.42
N SER A 23 51.00 38.29 1.41
CA SER A 23 50.38 37.08 0.87
C SER A 23 50.84 35.89 1.70
N THR A 24 50.36 35.83 2.94
CA THR A 24 50.35 34.58 3.69
C THR A 24 49.26 33.68 3.08
N PRO A 25 49.57 32.48 2.56
CA PRO A 25 48.53 31.51 2.25
C PRO A 25 47.91 31.04 3.58
N ALA A 26 46.64 31.36 3.80
CA ALA A 26 45.88 30.81 4.90
C ALA A 26 45.89 29.26 4.84
N PRO A 27 45.96 28.54 5.98
CA PRO A 27 45.83 27.10 5.98
C PRO A 27 44.46 26.73 5.41
N SER A 28 44.48 25.93 4.33
CA SER A 28 43.30 25.30 3.76
C SER A 28 42.56 24.52 4.84
N SER A 29 41.40 25.02 5.26
CA SER A 29 40.48 24.30 6.12
C SER A 29 40.08 23.00 5.41
N PRO A 30 40.15 21.80 6.06
CA PRO A 30 39.72 20.57 5.43
C PRO A 30 38.23 20.68 5.10
N GLY A 31 37.91 20.62 3.81
CA GLY A 31 36.54 20.55 3.34
C GLY A 31 35.83 19.38 4.03
N LYS A 32 34.71 19.66 4.68
CA LYS A 32 33.76 18.63 5.09
C LYS A 32 33.46 17.73 3.88
N PRO A 33 33.46 16.39 4.01
CA PRO A 33 33.03 15.53 2.93
C PRO A 33 31.59 15.89 2.53
N PRO A 34 31.21 15.76 1.25
CA PRO A 34 29.85 16.05 0.81
C PRO A 34 28.89 15.16 1.60
N THR A 35 28.00 15.80 2.36
CA THR A 35 26.87 15.12 2.99
C THR A 35 26.02 14.54 1.87
N SER A 36 26.21 13.25 1.59
CA SER A 36 25.27 12.48 0.80
C SER A 36 24.00 12.34 1.63
N GLU A 37 23.10 13.31 1.52
CA GLU A 37 21.73 13.16 1.97
C GLU A 37 21.10 12.05 1.13
N THR A 38 21.20 10.82 1.62
CA THR A 38 20.38 9.72 1.12
C THR A 38 18.94 10.15 1.39
N PRO A 39 18.06 10.25 0.38
CA PRO A 39 16.69 10.64 0.64
C PRO A 39 16.08 9.62 1.60
N THR A 40 15.80 10.08 2.82
CA THR A 40 15.13 9.27 3.85
C THR A 40 13.88 8.66 3.23
N PRO A 41 13.77 7.32 3.17
CA PRO A 41 12.57 6.70 2.63
C PRO A 41 11.38 7.15 3.49
N ALA A 42 10.38 7.74 2.84
CA ALA A 42 9.17 8.22 3.52
C ALA A 42 8.58 7.10 4.41
N PRO A 43 8.06 7.43 5.60
CA PRO A 43 7.51 6.43 6.50
C PRO A 43 6.39 5.65 5.79
N PRO A 44 6.37 4.31 5.91
CA PRO A 44 5.29 3.53 5.32
C PRO A 44 3.97 4.01 5.90
N ALA A 45 2.99 4.26 5.02
CA ALA A 45 1.67 4.73 5.44
C ALA A 45 1.16 3.85 6.59
N PRO A 46 0.65 4.46 7.68
CA PRO A 46 0.34 3.74 8.89
C PRO A 46 -0.73 2.67 8.59
N ALA A 47 -0.60 1.49 9.21
CA ALA A 47 -1.40 0.31 8.84
C ALA A 47 -2.93 0.54 8.88
N TRP A 48 -3.40 1.45 9.73
CA TRP A 48 -4.82 1.85 9.79
C TRP A 48 -5.33 2.50 8.50
N PHE A 49 -4.45 3.15 7.72
CA PHE A 49 -4.80 3.73 6.42
C PHE A 49 -5.22 2.64 5.41
N ARG A 50 -4.62 1.45 5.50
CA ARG A 50 -5.00 0.30 4.66
C ARG A 50 -6.38 -0.26 5.03
N PHE A 51 -6.70 -0.31 6.31
CA PHE A 51 -8.03 -0.69 6.79
C PHE A 51 -9.09 0.36 6.47
N GLY A 52 -8.73 1.65 6.56
CA GLY A 52 -9.60 2.75 6.12
C GLY A 52 -9.91 2.68 4.63
N LEU A 53 -8.91 2.42 3.79
CA LEU A 53 -9.11 2.25 2.34
C LEU A 53 -9.96 1.03 2.01
N LEU A 54 -9.75 -0.09 2.72
CA LEU A 54 -10.59 -1.28 2.60
C LEU A 54 -12.04 -0.99 3.03
N ALA A 55 -12.25 -0.27 4.14
CA ALA A 55 -13.57 0.10 4.63
C ALA A 55 -14.30 1.06 3.68
N VAL A 56 -13.58 2.02 3.07
CA VAL A 56 -14.14 2.91 2.05
C VAL A 56 -14.49 2.15 0.77
N MET A 57 -13.66 1.19 0.36
CA MET A 57 -13.96 0.32 -0.78
C MET A 57 -15.19 -0.57 -0.49
N LEU A 58 -15.28 -1.14 0.72
CA LEU A 58 -16.43 -1.94 1.13
C LEU A 58 -17.70 -1.08 1.22
N ALA A 59 -17.61 0.12 1.79
CA ALA A 59 -18.71 1.06 1.88
C ALA A 59 -19.15 1.53 0.48
N GLY A 60 -18.20 1.78 -0.43
CA GLY A 60 -18.48 2.08 -1.83
C GLY A 60 -19.15 0.92 -2.55
N MET A 61 -18.74 -0.32 -2.28
CA MET A 61 -19.37 -1.51 -2.83
C MET A 61 -20.78 -1.74 -2.27
N LEU A 62 -20.98 -1.55 -0.96
CA LEU A 62 -22.31 -1.62 -0.32
C LEU A 62 -23.23 -0.50 -0.81
N PHE A 63 -22.69 0.71 -1.01
CA PHE A 63 -23.41 1.84 -1.57
C PHE A 63 -23.77 1.62 -3.04
N TRP A 64 -22.85 1.07 -3.83
CA TRP A 64 -23.11 0.72 -5.22
C TRP A 64 -24.15 -0.40 -5.32
N GLN A 65 -24.03 -1.44 -4.49
CA GLN A 65 -25.03 -2.51 -4.37
C GLN A 65 -26.40 -1.98 -3.90
N SER A 66 -26.42 -0.91 -3.09
CA SER A 66 -27.64 -0.21 -2.72
C SER A 66 -28.23 0.60 -3.88
N THR A 67 -27.38 1.17 -4.74
CA THR A 67 -27.80 2.01 -5.87
C THR A 67 -28.25 1.17 -7.07
N THR A 68 -27.71 -0.03 -7.22
CA THR A 68 -28.16 -1.02 -8.23
C THR A 68 -29.38 -1.82 -7.77
N ARG A 69 -29.94 -1.57 -6.58
CA ARG A 69 -31.29 -2.08 -6.24
C ARG A 69 -32.28 -1.33 -7.10
N THR A 70 -32.57 -1.88 -8.27
CA THR A 70 -33.72 -1.48 -9.09
C THR A 70 -34.93 -1.43 -8.17
N LYS A 71 -35.55 -0.23 -8.04
CA LYS A 71 -36.74 -0.04 -7.22
C LYS A 71 -37.73 -1.15 -7.59
N PRO A 72 -38.16 -2.01 -6.64
CA PRO A 72 -39.08 -3.07 -6.96
C PRO A 72 -40.31 -2.41 -7.58
N HIS A 73 -40.62 -2.78 -8.83
CA HIS A 73 -41.87 -2.33 -9.40
C HIS A 73 -42.96 -2.89 -8.48
N PRO A 74 -43.92 -2.07 -8.06
CA PRO A 74 -45.06 -2.52 -7.28
C PRO A 74 -45.67 -3.74 -7.98
N GLY A 75 -45.51 -4.88 -7.32
CA GLY A 75 -45.97 -6.17 -7.80
C GLY A 75 -47.49 -6.17 -7.73
N ILE A 76 -48.14 -6.38 -8.87
CA ILE A 76 -49.58 -6.62 -8.90
C ILE A 76 -49.84 -8.10 -9.14
N ASP A 77 -50.89 -8.62 -8.53
CA ASP A 77 -51.28 -10.01 -8.70
C ASP A 77 -51.66 -10.30 -10.17
N TYR A 78 -51.40 -11.53 -10.60
CA TYR A 78 -51.69 -11.97 -11.96
C TYR A 78 -53.17 -11.79 -12.33
N SER A 79 -54.08 -12.04 -11.38
CA SER A 79 -55.52 -11.83 -11.54
C SER A 79 -55.88 -10.35 -11.77
N ASP A 80 -55.14 -9.42 -11.17
CA ASP A 80 -55.38 -8.00 -11.37
C ASP A 80 -54.91 -7.54 -12.76
N VAL A 81 -53.87 -8.16 -13.31
CA VAL A 81 -53.49 -7.95 -14.72
C VAL A 81 -54.66 -8.30 -15.65
N TYR A 82 -55.34 -9.42 -15.41
CA TYR A 82 -56.52 -9.83 -16.15
C TYR A 82 -57.64 -8.79 -16.07
N ARG A 83 -57.95 -8.33 -14.86
CA ARG A 83 -58.99 -7.30 -14.64
C ARG A 83 -58.61 -5.98 -15.32
N LEU A 84 -57.35 -5.59 -15.30
CA LEU A 84 -56.88 -4.36 -15.95
C LEU A 84 -56.93 -4.48 -17.47
N ALA A 85 -56.64 -5.68 -18.01
CA ALA A 85 -56.74 -5.99 -19.42
C ALA A 85 -58.19 -5.96 -19.91
N GLU A 86 -59.13 -6.56 -19.18
CA GLU A 86 -60.56 -6.53 -19.48
C GLU A 86 -61.13 -5.11 -19.50
N ASN A 87 -60.69 -4.27 -18.55
CA ASN A 87 -61.16 -2.90 -18.38
C ASN A 87 -60.48 -1.88 -19.32
N LYS A 88 -59.70 -2.33 -20.33
CA LYS A 88 -58.95 -1.46 -21.28
C LYS A 88 -58.01 -0.45 -20.61
N LYS A 89 -57.49 -0.78 -19.43
CA LYS A 89 -56.57 0.10 -18.69
C LYS A 89 -55.09 -0.12 -19.05
N LEU A 90 -54.80 -1.10 -19.90
CA LEU A 90 -53.44 -1.44 -20.35
C LEU A 90 -53.10 -0.76 -21.68
N LYS A 91 -51.94 -0.10 -21.71
CA LYS A 91 -51.39 0.54 -22.91
C LYS A 91 -50.42 -0.37 -23.65
N SER A 92 -49.49 -0.98 -22.91
CA SER A 92 -48.50 -1.91 -23.44
C SER A 92 -48.17 -2.97 -22.41
N VAL A 93 -47.88 -4.18 -22.89
CA VAL A 93 -47.43 -5.31 -22.08
C VAL A 93 -46.15 -5.86 -22.70
N GLU A 94 -45.09 -5.91 -21.92
CA GLU A 94 -43.83 -6.55 -22.23
C GLU A 94 -43.72 -7.87 -21.48
N LEU A 95 -43.62 -8.97 -22.21
CA LEU A 95 -43.45 -10.31 -21.67
C LEU A 95 -41.95 -10.66 -21.67
N ARG A 96 -41.39 -10.93 -20.48
CA ARG A 96 -40.00 -11.38 -20.26
C ARG A 96 -39.98 -12.69 -19.49
N GLY A 97 -39.99 -13.82 -20.21
CA GLY A 97 -40.07 -15.13 -19.58
C GLY A 97 -41.35 -15.27 -18.75
N GLN A 98 -41.22 -15.32 -17.42
CA GLN A 98 -42.35 -15.37 -16.47
C GLN A 98 -42.76 -13.98 -15.94
N GLU A 99 -42.05 -12.92 -16.31
CA GLU A 99 -42.32 -11.58 -15.84
C GLU A 99 -43.19 -10.82 -16.86
N ILE A 100 -44.31 -10.29 -16.40
CA ILE A 100 -45.18 -9.40 -17.16
C ILE A 100 -44.92 -7.98 -16.67
N ARG A 101 -44.33 -7.15 -17.52
CA ARG A 101 -44.22 -5.70 -17.28
C ARG A 101 -45.26 -5.00 -18.12
N GLY A 102 -45.95 -4.01 -17.57
CA GLY A 102 -46.91 -3.27 -18.36
C GLY A 102 -47.04 -1.82 -17.96
N GLU A 103 -47.48 -1.01 -18.91
CA GLU A 103 -47.82 0.39 -18.70
C GLU A 103 -49.34 0.56 -18.74
N LEU A 104 -49.86 1.32 -17.78
CA LEU A 104 -51.27 1.66 -17.67
C LEU A 104 -51.57 2.91 -18.52
N THR A 105 -52.72 2.93 -19.18
CA THR A 105 -53.20 4.07 -19.99
C THR A 105 -53.53 5.27 -19.10
N GLU A 106 -54.03 5.02 -17.89
CA GLU A 106 -54.35 6.03 -16.88
C GLU A 106 -53.72 5.63 -15.54
N ALA A 107 -53.19 6.60 -14.80
CA ALA A 107 -52.62 6.40 -13.48
C ALA A 107 -53.72 5.93 -12.49
N THR A 108 -53.90 4.62 -12.40
CA THR A 108 -54.88 4.00 -11.52
C THR A 108 -54.23 3.76 -10.17
N LYS A 109 -54.96 4.07 -9.09
CA LYS A 109 -54.54 3.67 -7.74
C LYS A 109 -54.76 2.17 -7.59
N VAL A 110 -53.68 1.41 -7.58
CA VAL A 110 -53.66 0.02 -7.07
C VAL A 110 -52.82 0.10 -5.79
N ASP A 111 -53.36 -0.37 -4.67
CA ASP A 111 -52.77 -0.24 -3.32
C ASP A 111 -52.39 1.20 -2.89
N GLY A 112 -53.24 2.18 -3.19
CA GLY A 112 -53.08 3.56 -2.73
C GLY A 112 -51.97 4.37 -3.43
N ALA A 113 -51.09 3.73 -4.19
CA ALA A 113 -50.06 4.35 -5.01
C ALA A 113 -50.58 4.64 -6.43
N LYS A 114 -50.26 5.82 -6.98
CA LYS A 114 -50.50 6.10 -8.41
C LYS A 114 -49.51 5.32 -9.24
N LEU A 115 -50.01 4.37 -10.02
CA LEU A 115 -49.17 3.45 -10.77
C LEU A 115 -49.33 3.69 -12.26
N THR A 116 -48.22 3.98 -12.91
CA THR A 116 -48.13 4.07 -14.38
C THR A 116 -47.50 2.82 -14.96
N ARG A 117 -46.74 2.07 -14.16
CA ARG A 117 -46.06 0.83 -14.53
C ARG A 117 -46.27 -0.21 -13.44
N PHE A 118 -46.47 -1.45 -13.86
CA PHE A 118 -46.62 -2.59 -12.97
C PHE A 118 -45.72 -3.75 -13.40
N GLN A 119 -45.46 -4.64 -12.46
CA GLN A 119 -44.81 -5.92 -12.69
C GLN A 119 -45.70 -7.01 -12.10
N SER A 120 -45.89 -8.10 -12.82
CA SER A 120 -46.61 -9.27 -12.35
C SER A 120 -45.88 -10.53 -12.77
N LEU A 121 -46.12 -11.63 -12.07
CA LEU A 121 -45.54 -12.93 -12.38
C LEU A 121 -46.60 -13.82 -13.00
N MET A 122 -46.30 -14.35 -14.17
CA MET A 122 -47.14 -15.31 -14.88
C MET A 122 -46.84 -16.73 -14.37
N PRO A 123 -47.86 -17.62 -14.29
CA PRO A 123 -47.63 -19.02 -13.98
C PRO A 123 -46.62 -19.66 -14.97
N PRO A 124 -45.74 -20.56 -14.50
CA PRO A 124 -44.68 -21.16 -15.34
C PRO A 124 -45.23 -21.99 -16.51
N GLN A 125 -46.44 -22.52 -16.39
CA GLN A 125 -47.14 -23.21 -17.48
C GLN A 125 -47.67 -22.29 -18.60
N GLY A 126 -47.58 -20.97 -18.41
CA GLY A 126 -48.22 -20.01 -19.31
C GLY A 126 -49.75 -20.02 -19.19
N ASP A 127 -50.38 -19.17 -20.00
CA ASP A 127 -51.83 -18.98 -20.06
C ASP A 127 -52.23 -18.74 -21.52
N PRO A 128 -52.96 -19.68 -22.14
CA PRO A 128 -53.38 -19.57 -23.53
C PRO A 128 -54.44 -18.48 -23.78
N ASP A 129 -55.17 -18.03 -22.76
CA ASP A 129 -56.31 -17.12 -22.89
C ASP A 129 -55.90 -15.64 -22.79
N LEU A 130 -54.75 -15.37 -22.17
CA LEU A 130 -54.25 -14.00 -21.95
C LEU A 130 -53.88 -13.29 -23.27
N LEU A 131 -53.17 -13.97 -24.18
CA LEU A 131 -52.77 -13.40 -25.47
C LEU A 131 -53.96 -13.04 -26.38
N PRO A 132 -54.99 -13.90 -26.52
CA PRO A 132 -56.25 -13.53 -27.17
C PRO A 132 -56.92 -12.32 -26.54
N LEU A 133 -56.95 -12.24 -25.20
CA LEU A 133 -57.57 -11.12 -24.47
C LEU A 133 -56.84 -9.80 -24.75
N LEU A 134 -55.51 -9.79 -24.65
CA LEU A 134 -54.68 -8.62 -24.96
C LEU A 134 -54.83 -8.18 -26.42
N ARG A 135 -54.92 -9.14 -27.35
CA ARG A 135 -55.15 -8.88 -28.78
C ARG A 135 -56.53 -8.29 -29.05
N LYS A 136 -57.57 -8.82 -28.40
CA LYS A 136 -58.96 -8.33 -28.51
C LYS A 136 -59.09 -6.87 -28.06
N GLN A 137 -58.30 -6.48 -27.06
CA GLN A 137 -58.29 -5.13 -26.51
C GLN A 137 -57.26 -4.20 -27.17
N GLN A 138 -56.60 -4.64 -28.26
CA GLN A 138 -55.59 -3.89 -29.01
C GLN A 138 -54.41 -3.40 -28.17
N VAL A 139 -54.02 -4.16 -27.14
CA VAL A 139 -52.85 -3.85 -26.30
C VAL A 139 -51.58 -4.18 -27.09
N ARG A 140 -50.60 -3.27 -27.08
CA ARG A 140 -49.30 -3.53 -27.71
C ARG A 140 -48.53 -4.56 -26.89
N VAL A 141 -48.40 -5.78 -27.42
CA VAL A 141 -47.61 -6.86 -26.81
C VAL A 141 -46.20 -6.83 -27.39
N SER A 142 -45.20 -6.66 -26.53
CA SER A 142 -43.77 -6.77 -26.87
C SER A 142 -43.20 -7.99 -26.16
N VAL A 143 -42.51 -8.87 -26.87
CA VAL A 143 -41.80 -9.99 -26.25
C VAL A 143 -40.34 -9.61 -26.18
N ALA A 144 -39.80 -9.50 -24.98
CA ALA A 144 -38.37 -9.30 -24.77
C ALA A 144 -37.77 -10.60 -24.28
N SER A 145 -36.72 -11.05 -24.96
CA SER A 145 -35.96 -12.22 -24.52
C SER A 145 -35.12 -11.80 -23.32
N ASP A 146 -35.30 -12.46 -22.19
CA ASP A 146 -34.45 -12.26 -20.99
C ASP A 146 -33.19 -13.12 -21.04
N GLU A 147 -32.79 -13.55 -22.24
CA GLU A 147 -31.55 -14.25 -22.47
C GLU A 147 -30.40 -13.25 -22.37
N GLN A 148 -29.88 -13.06 -21.15
CA GLN A 148 -28.53 -12.55 -21.04
C GLN A 148 -27.59 -13.57 -21.71
N PRO A 149 -26.66 -13.12 -22.57
CA PRO A 149 -25.69 -14.03 -23.15
C PRO A 149 -24.95 -14.71 -22.01
N PHE A 150 -24.96 -16.04 -21.98
CA PHE A 150 -24.31 -16.84 -20.94
C PHE A 150 -22.87 -16.38 -20.66
N ALA A 151 -22.14 -16.00 -21.71
CA ALA A 151 -20.79 -15.45 -21.60
C ALA A 151 -20.74 -14.15 -20.77
N LEU A 152 -21.70 -13.23 -20.93
CA LEU A 152 -21.76 -11.99 -20.17
C LEU A 152 -22.12 -12.28 -18.71
N SER A 153 -23.08 -13.17 -18.45
CA SER A 153 -23.41 -13.59 -17.07
C SER A 153 -22.20 -14.24 -16.39
N LEU A 154 -21.49 -15.13 -17.08
CA LEU A 154 -20.27 -15.76 -16.57
C LEU A 154 -19.17 -14.73 -16.29
N VAL A 155 -18.98 -13.74 -17.16
CA VAL A 155 -18.02 -12.66 -16.93
C VAL A 155 -18.42 -11.83 -15.72
N MET A 156 -19.69 -11.45 -15.56
CA MET A 156 -20.15 -10.66 -14.42
C MET A 156 -20.05 -11.41 -13.09
N GLU A 157 -20.29 -12.72 -13.10
CA GLU A 157 -20.12 -13.61 -11.94
C GLU A 157 -18.64 -13.81 -11.60
N LEU A 158 -17.78 -13.95 -12.61
CA LEU A 158 -16.35 -14.25 -12.45
C LEU A 158 -15.49 -12.99 -12.26
N LEU A 159 -15.97 -11.81 -12.66
CA LEU A 159 -15.24 -10.54 -12.56
C LEU A 159 -14.85 -10.18 -11.12
N PRO A 160 -15.73 -10.31 -10.11
CA PRO A 160 -15.34 -10.14 -8.71
C PRO A 160 -14.22 -11.09 -8.29
N TRP A 161 -14.30 -12.37 -8.68
CA TRP A 161 -13.28 -13.37 -8.36
C TRP A 161 -11.94 -13.07 -9.06
N LEU A 162 -11.97 -12.70 -10.34
CA LEU A 162 -10.79 -12.31 -11.10
C LEU A 162 -10.13 -11.05 -10.56
N LEU A 163 -10.91 -10.07 -10.09
CA LEU A 163 -10.38 -8.87 -9.43
C LEU A 163 -9.72 -9.22 -8.11
N ILE A 164 -10.33 -10.07 -7.28
CA ILE A 164 -9.75 -10.50 -6.01
C ILE A 164 -8.47 -11.30 -6.24
N LEU A 165 -8.48 -12.28 -7.14
CA LEU A 165 -7.31 -13.09 -7.48
C LEU A 165 -6.22 -12.23 -8.15
N GLY A 166 -6.60 -11.31 -9.04
CA GLY A 166 -5.69 -10.37 -9.68
C GLY A 166 -5.05 -9.42 -8.67
N ALA A 167 -5.84 -8.84 -7.76
CA ALA A 167 -5.35 -8.01 -6.68
C ALA A 167 -4.49 -8.80 -5.69
N TRP A 168 -4.85 -10.04 -5.38
CA TRP A 168 -4.06 -10.95 -4.55
C TRP A 168 -2.73 -11.30 -5.19
N VAL A 169 -2.70 -11.63 -6.49
CA VAL A 169 -1.47 -11.92 -7.23
C VAL A 169 -0.61 -10.66 -7.38
N TRP A 170 -1.22 -9.51 -7.64
CA TRP A 170 -0.50 -8.23 -7.72
C TRP A 170 0.07 -7.83 -6.35
N LEU A 171 -0.73 -7.95 -5.28
CA LEU A 171 -0.32 -7.63 -3.93
C LEU A 171 0.70 -8.63 -3.39
N SER A 172 0.57 -9.93 -3.67
CA SER A 172 1.57 -10.94 -3.29
C SER A 172 2.87 -10.74 -4.05
N ARG A 173 2.85 -10.44 -5.35
CA ARG A 173 4.05 -10.09 -6.11
C ARG A 173 4.70 -8.79 -5.60
N ARG A 174 3.90 -7.80 -5.20
CA ARG A 174 4.37 -6.54 -4.61
C ARG A 174 4.90 -6.75 -3.18
N ALA A 175 4.23 -7.58 -2.39
CA ALA A 175 4.61 -7.96 -1.04
C ALA A 175 5.90 -8.78 -1.05
N GLN A 176 6.06 -9.72 -1.97
CA GLN A 176 7.29 -10.50 -2.14
C GLN A 176 8.46 -9.61 -2.55
N LYS A 177 8.25 -8.61 -3.43
CA LYS A 177 9.29 -7.61 -3.75
C LYS A 177 9.60 -6.69 -2.58
N ALA A 178 8.61 -6.30 -1.78
CA ALA A 178 8.82 -5.54 -0.56
C ALA A 178 9.51 -6.36 0.54
N LEU A 179 9.24 -7.67 0.60
CA LEU A 179 9.84 -8.62 1.54
C LEU A 179 11.28 -9.00 1.15
N ALA A 180 11.59 -9.02 -0.15
CA ALA A 180 12.93 -9.28 -0.68
C ALA A 180 13.85 -8.05 -0.66
N GLY A 181 13.29 -6.82 -0.63
CA GLY A 181 14.08 -5.57 -0.59
C GLY A 181 14.16 -4.89 0.78
N ALA A 182 13.31 -5.26 1.73
CA ALA A 182 13.34 -4.74 3.09
C ALA A 182 12.79 -5.80 4.05
N GLY A 183 13.67 -6.38 4.85
CA GLY A 183 13.34 -7.43 5.80
C GLY A 183 12.05 -7.15 6.59
N GLY A 184 11.06 -8.02 6.41
CA GLY A 184 10.16 -8.41 7.50
C GLY A 184 8.98 -7.50 7.87
N SER A 185 8.47 -6.62 7.00
CA SER A 185 7.30 -5.78 7.41
C SER A 185 5.94 -6.51 7.43
N ILE A 186 5.78 -7.65 6.74
CA ILE A 186 4.54 -8.46 6.78
C ILE A 186 4.56 -9.55 7.86
N GLY A 187 5.74 -10.03 8.26
CA GLY A 187 5.87 -11.01 9.36
C GLY A 187 5.61 -10.42 10.75
N GLY A 188 5.82 -9.10 10.92
CA GLY A 188 5.64 -8.42 12.20
C GLY A 188 4.20 -8.06 12.60
N LEU A 189 3.22 -8.23 11.70
CA LEU A 189 1.82 -7.83 11.98
C LEU A 189 0.93 -9.00 12.43
N PHE A 190 1.29 -10.24 12.12
CA PHE A 190 0.51 -11.44 12.47
C PHE A 190 1.23 -12.41 13.43
N GLY A 191 2.50 -12.16 13.74
CA GLY A 191 3.29 -12.96 14.68
C GLY A 191 3.60 -12.17 15.95
N GLY A 192 2.89 -12.45 17.04
CA GLY A 192 3.13 -11.81 18.32
C GLY A 192 4.59 -11.96 18.79
N ARG A 193 5.14 -10.84 19.27
CA ARG A 193 6.29 -10.70 20.17
C ARG A 193 7.64 -11.31 19.72
N SER A 194 8.60 -10.40 19.55
CA SER A 194 10.06 -10.65 19.64
C SER A 194 10.67 -11.46 18.49
N SER A 195 10.61 -10.92 17.27
CA SER A 195 11.66 -11.21 16.30
C SER A 195 12.87 -10.37 16.70
N LYS A 196 13.75 -10.95 17.53
CA LYS A 196 15.14 -10.50 17.57
C LYS A 196 15.61 -10.44 16.12
N ARG A 197 16.10 -9.28 15.71
CA ARG A 197 16.78 -9.14 14.43
C ARG A 197 18.02 -10.03 14.53
N PHE A 198 17.95 -11.22 13.96
CA PHE A 198 19.14 -11.89 13.50
C PHE A 198 19.48 -11.20 12.18
N ASP A 199 19.96 -9.96 12.29
CA ASP A 199 20.71 -9.38 11.20
C ASP A 199 21.92 -10.30 11.08
N ALA A 200 22.09 -10.93 9.90
CA ALA A 200 23.32 -11.65 9.60
C ALA A 200 24.44 -10.66 9.90
N VAL A 201 25.30 -11.01 10.86
CA VAL A 201 26.33 -10.11 11.39
C VAL A 201 27.15 -9.63 10.21
N ASP A 202 26.98 -8.36 9.84
CA ASP A 202 27.90 -7.67 8.93
C ASP A 202 29.30 -7.89 9.49
N GLU A 203 30.27 -8.20 8.63
CA GLU A 203 31.67 -8.36 8.99
C GLU A 203 32.10 -7.15 9.83
N VAL A 204 32.30 -7.37 11.13
CA VAL A 204 32.57 -6.29 12.09
C VAL A 204 34.06 -5.95 11.99
N ASP A 205 34.37 -4.86 11.29
CA ASP A 205 35.73 -4.37 11.06
C ASP A 205 36.29 -3.57 12.26
N VAL A 206 36.03 -4.02 13.49
CA VAL A 206 36.52 -3.36 14.72
C VAL A 206 37.23 -4.39 15.58
N THR A 207 38.47 -4.10 15.96
CA THR A 207 39.32 -5.00 16.76
C THR A 207 39.54 -4.45 18.17
N PHE A 208 40.12 -5.27 19.06
CA PHE A 208 40.46 -4.83 20.41
C PHE A 208 41.46 -3.67 20.43
N ASP A 209 42.26 -3.51 19.38
CA ASP A 209 43.26 -2.44 19.28
C ASP A 209 42.59 -1.06 19.07
N ASP A 210 41.40 -1.03 18.47
CA ASP A 210 40.63 0.19 18.21
C ASP A 210 39.99 0.80 19.47
N VAL A 211 39.99 0.06 20.59
CA VAL A 211 39.47 0.57 21.86
C VAL A 211 40.58 1.26 22.65
N ALA A 212 40.52 2.58 22.80
CA ALA A 212 41.47 3.30 23.63
C ALA A 212 41.26 3.02 25.14
N GLY A 213 42.33 2.69 25.86
CA GLY A 213 42.32 2.50 27.31
C GLY A 213 41.70 1.17 27.78
N GLN A 214 41.18 1.15 29.01
CA GLN A 214 40.49 -0.01 29.61
C GLN A 214 41.31 -1.31 29.64
N ALA A 215 42.61 -1.22 29.97
CA ALA A 215 43.54 -2.37 29.95
C ALA A 215 43.04 -3.57 30.77
N ASN A 216 42.42 -3.32 31.94
CA ASN A 216 41.86 -4.37 32.79
C ASN A 216 40.68 -5.08 32.10
N ALA A 217 39.73 -4.32 31.56
CA ALA A 217 38.55 -4.89 30.90
C ALA A 217 38.91 -5.64 29.62
N LYS A 218 39.90 -5.15 28.85
CA LYS A 218 40.42 -5.89 27.68
C LYS A 218 41.03 -7.23 28.10
N ARG A 219 41.86 -7.24 29.15
CA ARG A 219 42.49 -8.47 29.65
C ARG A 219 41.45 -9.51 30.10
N ASP A 220 40.45 -9.07 30.87
CA ASP A 220 39.40 -9.96 31.35
C ASP A 220 38.54 -10.50 30.18
N LEU A 221 38.27 -9.67 29.18
CA LEU A 221 37.53 -10.10 27.98
C LEU A 221 38.35 -11.02 27.08
N LEU A 222 39.66 -10.80 26.95
CA LEU A 222 40.55 -11.69 26.20
C LEU A 222 40.58 -13.10 26.79
N GLU A 223 40.49 -13.23 28.11
CA GLU A 223 40.35 -14.55 28.75
C GLU A 223 39.04 -15.25 28.33
N VAL A 224 37.94 -14.49 28.21
CA VAL A 224 36.66 -15.04 27.73
C VAL A 224 36.76 -15.42 26.24
N VAL A 225 37.46 -14.65 25.42
CA VAL A 225 37.69 -14.99 24.00
C VAL A 225 38.56 -16.24 23.88
N GLU A 226 39.67 -16.33 24.61
CA GLU A 226 40.54 -17.52 24.65
C GLU A 226 39.74 -18.76 25.10
N PHE A 227 38.80 -18.57 26.03
CA PHE A 227 37.88 -19.63 26.44
C PHE A 227 36.92 -20.06 25.32
N LEU A 228 36.39 -19.11 24.53
CA LEU A 228 35.49 -19.41 23.40
C LEU A 228 36.23 -20.05 22.22
N GLU A 229 37.49 -19.69 21.99
CA GLU A 229 38.34 -20.29 20.96
C GLU A 229 38.80 -21.71 21.33
N GLN A 230 39.15 -21.96 22.61
CA GLN A 230 39.70 -23.23 23.07
C GLN A 230 38.97 -23.79 24.32
N PRO A 231 37.66 -24.11 24.23
CA PRO A 231 36.87 -24.52 25.39
C PRO A 231 37.36 -25.83 26.04
N GLU A 232 37.97 -26.73 25.25
CA GLU A 232 38.48 -28.01 25.75
C GLU A 232 39.58 -27.85 26.80
N ARG A 233 40.48 -26.87 26.63
CA ARG A 233 41.61 -26.63 27.53
C ARG A 233 41.11 -26.23 28.92
N PHE A 234 40.07 -25.40 28.99
CA PHE A 234 39.48 -24.95 30.24
C PHE A 234 38.58 -26.00 30.89
N GLN A 235 37.87 -26.83 30.10
CA GLN A 235 37.07 -27.94 30.62
C GLN A 235 37.94 -29.02 31.29
N ARG A 236 39.14 -29.31 30.76
CA ARG A 236 40.10 -30.26 31.37
C ARG A 236 40.58 -29.82 32.76
N LEU A 237 40.59 -28.50 33.02
CA LEU A 237 40.93 -27.90 34.32
C LEU A 237 39.70 -27.76 35.24
N GLY A 238 38.52 -28.27 34.84
CA GLY A 238 37.28 -28.16 35.60
C GLY A 238 36.58 -26.80 35.51
N GLY A 239 36.98 -25.94 34.56
CA GLY A 239 36.40 -24.61 34.37
C GLY A 239 34.97 -24.65 33.82
N LYS A 240 34.10 -23.79 34.36
CA LYS A 240 32.70 -23.63 33.90
C LYS A 240 32.60 -22.54 32.83
N VAL A 241 31.86 -22.84 31.75
CA VAL A 241 31.62 -21.91 30.64
C VAL A 241 30.87 -20.65 31.12
N PRO A 242 31.40 -19.43 30.91
CA PRO A 242 30.66 -18.20 31.18
C PRO A 242 29.46 -18.10 30.23
N ARG A 243 28.28 -17.76 30.76
CA ARG A 243 27.03 -17.71 29.98
C ARG A 243 26.70 -16.33 29.42
N GLY A 244 27.45 -15.31 29.84
CA GLY A 244 27.31 -13.93 29.38
C GLY A 244 28.15 -13.00 30.23
N VAL A 245 28.51 -11.85 29.65
CA VAL A 245 29.26 -10.77 30.31
C VAL A 245 28.38 -9.52 30.29
N LEU A 246 28.30 -8.82 31.41
CA LEU A 246 27.58 -7.55 31.52
C LEU A 246 28.58 -6.41 31.72
N LEU A 247 28.69 -5.53 30.73
CA LEU A 247 29.54 -4.35 30.81
C LEU A 247 28.78 -3.18 31.46
N VAL A 248 29.22 -2.73 32.64
CA VAL A 248 28.57 -1.64 33.40
C VAL A 248 29.47 -0.41 33.47
N GLY A 249 28.88 0.78 33.31
CA GLY A 249 29.56 2.06 33.56
C GLY A 249 28.80 3.26 32.99
N PRO A 250 29.30 4.49 33.18
CA PRO A 250 28.70 5.71 32.62
C PRO A 250 28.56 5.68 31.09
N PRO A 251 27.60 6.39 30.48
CA PRO A 251 27.49 6.45 29.03
C PRO A 251 28.78 7.03 28.39
N GLY A 252 29.15 6.54 27.21
CA GLY A 252 30.33 7.03 26.47
C GLY A 252 31.68 6.36 26.78
N THR A 253 31.75 5.38 27.69
CA THR A 253 33.03 4.69 28.03
C THR A 253 33.39 3.51 27.12
N GLY A 254 32.93 3.49 25.87
CA GLY A 254 33.31 2.45 24.90
C GLY A 254 32.74 1.04 25.13
N LYS A 255 31.74 0.84 25.99
CA LYS A 255 31.14 -0.49 26.25
C LYS A 255 30.61 -1.20 25.01
N THR A 256 29.94 -0.45 24.13
CA THR A 256 29.41 -1.00 22.86
C THR A 256 30.53 -1.28 21.86
N LEU A 257 31.63 -0.51 21.91
CA LEU A 257 32.80 -0.76 21.06
C LEU A 257 33.54 -2.01 21.50
N LEU A 258 33.76 -2.19 22.81
CA LEU A 258 34.31 -3.43 23.36
C LEU A 258 33.45 -4.67 23.06
N ALA A 259 32.12 -4.51 23.01
CA ALA A 259 31.22 -5.61 22.68
C ALA A 259 31.23 -5.97 21.18
N LYS A 260 31.59 -5.02 20.32
CA LYS A 260 31.69 -5.21 18.86
C LYS A 260 33.03 -5.82 18.45
N SER A 261 34.09 -5.61 19.22
CA SER A 261 35.41 -6.16 18.96
C SER A 261 35.62 -7.60 19.44
N LEU A 262 34.58 -8.21 20.04
CA LEU A 262 34.57 -9.59 20.54
C LEU A 262 34.23 -10.61 19.44
#